data_AF-H0E8A5-F1
#
_entry.id   AF-H0E8A5-F1
#
_cell.length_a   1.000
_cell.length_b   1.000
_cell.length_c   1.000
_cell.angle_alpha   90.00
_cell.angle_beta   90.00
_cell.angle_gamma   90.00
#
_symmetry.space_group_name_H-M   'P 1'
#
loop_
_entity.id
_entity.type
_entity.pdbx_description
1 polymer ?
#
loop_
_entity_poly.entity_id
_entity_poly.type
_entity_poly.pdbx_seq_one_letter_code
_entity_poly.pdbx_strand_id
1 'polypeptide(L)'
;MDPDPTAAPTGPRPWWRHRAAYATGLAAVVIGGGIAVAGAGGSAAGGHELHAWTLTAPALPVPVDEPAATASDPTPSTGDPASEPSTETPSKPDTLPSGAPTDEQVAQELERALGRKGGGARTARTLISSATVDGSGLATIPPDAPNKVVQIIQAANAVARKPYVYGGGHGRFAGEIWSDTAYDCSGSISYALAAAGVIDAPMVSGAMADQFEPGPGKWVTIYANGGHAFMFVAGLRFDTSGLRQSGSRWQSATRGVSGFHEVHPRGL
;
A
#
# COMPACT_ATOMS: atom_id res chain seq x y z
N MET A 1 -37.12 -23.65 -54.22
CA MET A 1 -37.13 -24.51 -53.03
C MET A 1 -35.69 -24.69 -52.60
N ASP A 2 -35.28 -23.69 -51.83
CA ASP A 2 -34.23 -23.54 -50.80
C ASP A 2 -32.89 -24.28 -50.89
N PRO A 3 -31.77 -23.53 -51.01
CA PRO A 3 -30.49 -23.91 -50.41
C PRO A 3 -30.33 -23.29 -49.00
N ASP A 4 -30.32 -24.20 -48.02
CA ASP A 4 -29.55 -24.28 -46.75
C ASP A 4 -28.91 -23.00 -46.13
N PRO A 5 -29.29 -22.61 -44.90
CA PRO A 5 -28.70 -21.49 -44.16
C PRO A 5 -27.44 -21.81 -43.33
N THR A 6 -26.72 -22.92 -43.55
CA THR A 6 -25.57 -23.32 -42.71
C THR A 6 -24.17 -23.05 -43.28
N ALA A 7 -23.97 -21.91 -43.96
CA ALA A 7 -22.63 -21.45 -44.35
C ALA A 7 -22.17 -20.24 -43.52
N ALA A 8 -21.36 -20.50 -42.50
CA ALA A 8 -20.61 -19.47 -41.76
C ALA A 8 -19.46 -18.92 -42.61
N PRO A 9 -19.26 -17.60 -42.73
CA PRO A 9 -18.05 -17.04 -43.34
C PRO A 9 -16.90 -17.00 -42.33
N THR A 10 -15.90 -17.85 -42.55
CA THR A 10 -14.56 -17.78 -41.95
C THR A 10 -13.73 -16.72 -42.68
N GLY A 11 -13.48 -15.59 -42.01
CA GLY A 11 -12.57 -14.56 -42.50
C GLY A 11 -12.27 -13.51 -41.43
N PRO A 12 -11.01 -13.10 -41.25
CA PRO A 12 -10.64 -12.11 -40.24
C PRO A 12 -11.19 -10.74 -40.64
N ARG A 13 -12.03 -10.15 -39.79
CA ARG A 13 -12.53 -8.77 -39.95
C ARG A 13 -11.56 -7.79 -39.28
N PRO A 14 -10.89 -6.90 -40.02
CA PRO A 14 -10.12 -5.81 -39.43
C PRO A 14 -11.09 -4.69 -39.00
N TRP A 15 -11.19 -4.41 -37.71
CA TRP A 15 -11.97 -3.27 -37.21
C TRP A 15 -11.02 -2.10 -36.90
N TRP A 16 -10.93 -1.17 -37.85
CA TRP A 16 -10.44 0.18 -37.61
C TRP A 16 -11.61 1.08 -37.20
N ARG A 17 -11.37 1.90 -36.16
CA ARG A 17 -11.90 3.27 -35.94
C ARG A 17 -13.42 3.49 -35.97
N HIS A 18 -14.00 3.67 -34.79
CA HIS A 18 -15.06 4.66 -34.60
C HIS A 18 -14.50 5.91 -33.92
N ARG A 19 -14.24 6.94 -34.72
CA ARG A 19 -14.19 8.33 -34.25
C ARG A 19 -15.65 8.79 -34.20
N ALA A 20 -16.23 8.93 -33.01
CA ALA A 20 -17.46 9.67 -32.84
C ALA A 20 -17.13 11.17 -32.88
N ALA A 21 -17.56 11.82 -33.95
CA ALA A 21 -17.62 13.27 -34.03
C ALA A 21 -18.84 13.75 -33.23
N TYR A 22 -18.62 14.61 -32.23
CA TYR A 22 -19.66 15.47 -31.70
C TYR A 22 -19.41 16.88 -32.21
N ALA A 23 -20.30 17.32 -33.11
CA ALA A 23 -20.34 18.67 -33.62
C ALA A 23 -21.15 19.56 -32.67
N THR A 24 -20.50 20.64 -32.24
CA THR A 24 -21.02 22.02 -32.09
C THR A 24 -22.41 22.23 -31.49
N GLY A 25 -22.42 22.72 -30.25
CA GLY A 25 -23.47 23.57 -29.69
C GLY A 25 -22.84 24.77 -28.98
N LEU A 26 -22.73 25.89 -29.69
CA LEU A 26 -22.30 27.20 -29.18
C LEU A 26 -23.38 27.76 -28.24
N ALA A 27 -23.01 28.11 -27.02
CA ALA A 27 -23.70 29.13 -26.23
C ALA A 27 -22.64 30.04 -25.61
N ALA A 28 -22.45 31.20 -26.24
CA ALA A 28 -21.58 32.27 -25.76
C ALA A 28 -22.28 33.01 -24.62
N VAL A 29 -21.59 33.15 -23.48
CA VAL A 29 -21.81 34.25 -22.53
C VAL A 29 -20.45 34.85 -22.22
N VAL A 30 -20.22 36.05 -22.76
CA VAL A 30 -19.06 36.91 -22.49
C VAL A 30 -19.53 38.04 -21.58
N ILE A 31 -19.00 38.10 -20.36
CA ILE A 31 -18.69 39.32 -19.57
C ILE A 31 -17.68 38.84 -18.50
N GLY A 32 -16.48 39.36 -18.25
CA GLY A 32 -15.72 40.50 -18.75
C GLY A 32 -14.59 40.77 -17.74
N GLY A 33 -13.39 41.10 -18.22
CA GLY A 33 -12.41 41.95 -17.51
C GLY A 33 -11.48 41.30 -16.47
N GLY A 34 -10.18 41.29 -16.76
CA GLY A 34 -9.13 41.05 -15.75
C GLY A 34 -7.77 40.69 -16.35
N ILE A 35 -7.14 41.63 -17.06
CA ILE A 35 -5.76 41.50 -17.55
C ILE A 35 -4.80 41.73 -16.38
N ALA A 36 -3.92 40.77 -16.11
CA ALA A 36 -2.65 41.01 -15.42
C ALA A 36 -1.52 40.45 -16.30
N VAL A 37 -0.74 41.37 -16.85
CA VAL A 37 0.49 41.11 -17.61
C VAL A 37 1.58 40.72 -16.62
N ALA A 38 2.20 39.55 -16.83
CA ALA A 38 3.51 39.22 -16.26
C ALA A 38 4.37 38.63 -17.38
N GLY A 39 5.56 39.20 -17.53
CA GLY A 39 6.38 39.13 -18.73
C GLY A 39 6.99 37.77 -19.03
N ALA A 40 7.33 37.63 -20.31
CA ALA A 40 8.07 36.52 -20.87
C ALA A 40 9.54 36.53 -20.44
N GLY A 41 10.03 35.34 -20.09
CA GLY A 41 11.43 34.93 -20.23
C GLY A 41 11.45 33.48 -20.72
N GLY A 42 11.83 33.27 -21.98
CA GLY A 42 12.14 31.93 -22.54
C GLY A 42 13.41 31.36 -21.89
N SER A 43 13.87 30.14 -22.14
CA SER A 43 13.57 29.13 -23.15
C SER A 43 14.15 27.80 -22.67
N ALA A 44 13.71 26.72 -23.32
CA ALA A 44 14.45 25.49 -23.61
C ALA A 44 14.37 24.30 -22.63
N ALA A 45 13.85 23.21 -23.20
CA ALA A 45 14.31 21.81 -23.10
C ALA A 45 14.56 21.21 -21.70
N GLY A 46 13.72 20.25 -21.32
CA GLY A 46 13.99 19.34 -20.22
C GLY A 46 13.03 18.16 -20.28
N GLY A 47 13.56 16.94 -20.17
CA GLY A 47 12.83 15.69 -20.33
C GLY A 47 11.68 15.52 -19.34
N HIS A 48 10.79 14.58 -19.65
CA HIS A 48 9.75 14.11 -18.73
C HIS A 48 10.40 13.40 -17.54
N GLU A 49 10.88 14.16 -16.56
CA GLU A 49 11.16 13.63 -15.22
C GLU A 49 9.83 13.39 -14.50
N LEU A 50 9.62 12.16 -14.08
CA LEU A 50 8.49 11.76 -13.26
C LEU A 50 8.63 12.42 -11.89
N HIS A 51 7.75 13.37 -11.58
CA HIS A 51 7.61 13.88 -10.22
C HIS A 51 7.12 12.75 -9.32
N ALA A 52 8.03 12.15 -8.56
CA ALA A 52 7.69 11.33 -7.40
C ALA A 52 6.88 12.23 -6.46
N TRP A 53 5.59 11.91 -6.29
CA TRP A 53 4.74 12.61 -5.34
C TRP A 53 5.22 12.24 -3.94
N THR A 54 5.98 13.14 -3.32
CA THR A 54 6.41 13.02 -1.94
C THR A 54 5.20 13.18 -1.02
N LEU A 55 4.76 12.09 -0.39
CA LEU A 55 3.94 12.18 0.80
C LEU A 55 4.84 12.66 1.93
N THR A 56 4.65 13.89 2.39
CA THR A 56 5.34 14.42 3.57
C THR A 56 4.95 13.59 4.78
N ALA A 57 5.88 12.81 5.32
CA ALA A 57 5.71 12.17 6.62
C ALA A 57 5.59 13.26 7.70
N PRO A 58 4.64 13.18 8.64
CA PRO A 58 4.65 14.07 9.79
C PRO A 58 5.91 13.78 10.62
N ALA A 59 6.74 14.81 10.81
CA ALA A 59 7.90 14.73 11.68
C ALA A 59 7.43 14.43 13.11
N LEU A 60 7.87 13.30 13.65
CA LEU A 60 7.76 13.05 15.08
C LEU A 60 8.75 13.98 15.80
N PRO A 61 8.32 14.77 16.79
CA PRO A 61 9.25 15.53 17.61
C PRO A 61 10.07 14.55 18.46
N VAL A 62 11.36 14.42 18.13
CA VAL A 62 12.34 13.80 19.02
C VAL A 62 12.58 14.77 20.19
N PRO A 63 12.47 14.34 21.46
CA PRO A 63 12.93 15.14 22.58
C PRO A 63 14.45 15.33 22.46
N VAL A 64 14.88 16.59 22.34
CA VAL A 64 16.29 16.98 22.34
C VAL A 64 16.73 17.24 23.78
N ASP A 65 17.52 16.31 24.34
CA ASP A 65 18.45 16.64 25.41
C ASP A 65 19.86 16.63 24.79
N GLU A 66 20.42 17.82 24.54
CA GLU A 66 21.83 18.04 24.17
C GLU A 66 22.72 18.17 25.43
N PRO A 67 24.08 18.06 25.37
CA PRO A 67 24.92 18.21 24.17
C PRO A 67 26.00 17.15 23.94
N ALA A 68 26.56 17.25 22.73
CA ALA A 68 27.63 16.50 22.12
C ALA A 68 28.88 16.24 22.99
N ALA A 69 29.35 14.99 22.98
CA ALA A 69 30.74 14.64 23.22
C ALA A 69 31.33 14.09 21.91
N THR A 70 32.20 14.88 21.30
CA THR A 70 33.09 14.49 20.21
C THR A 70 34.03 13.38 20.68
N ALA A 71 34.06 12.24 19.97
CA ALA A 71 35.11 11.25 20.09
C ALA A 71 35.66 10.91 18.70
N SER A 72 36.89 11.34 18.47
CA SER A 72 37.69 11.12 17.27
C SER A 72 38.10 9.66 17.09
N ASP A 73 38.31 9.27 15.82
CA ASP A 73 38.88 7.99 15.36
C ASP A 73 40.13 7.52 16.13
N PRO A 74 40.35 6.20 16.28
CA PRO A 74 41.67 5.64 16.58
C PRO A 74 42.32 5.02 15.32
N THR A 75 43.49 5.54 14.94
CA THR A 75 44.47 4.87 14.07
C THR A 75 45.24 3.77 14.83
N PRO A 76 45.78 2.74 14.14
CA PRO A 76 46.39 1.56 14.75
C PRO A 76 47.89 1.77 15.04
N SER A 77 48.41 1.15 16.11
CA SER A 77 49.85 0.97 16.29
C SER A 77 50.17 -0.41 16.86
N THR A 78 51.01 -1.12 16.10
CA THR A 78 51.60 -2.45 16.32
C THR A 78 52.64 -2.44 17.43
N GLY A 79 52.73 -3.53 18.22
CA GLY A 79 53.87 -3.81 19.10
C GLY A 79 53.63 -4.95 20.11
N ASP A 80 53.87 -6.19 19.67
CA ASP A 80 54.07 -7.42 20.49
C ASP A 80 55.58 -7.61 20.81
N PRO A 81 56.06 -8.52 21.71
CA PRO A 81 55.43 -9.80 22.08
C PRO A 81 55.58 -10.31 23.54
N ALA A 82 54.81 -11.38 23.79
CA ALA A 82 55.11 -12.56 24.62
C ALA A 82 55.15 -12.43 26.15
N SER A 83 54.07 -12.92 26.79
CA SER A 83 54.13 -13.80 27.97
C SER A 83 52.77 -14.50 28.16
N GLU A 84 52.65 -15.73 27.66
CA GLU A 84 51.78 -16.77 28.26
C GLU A 84 52.71 -17.66 29.10
N PRO A 85 52.31 -18.14 30.31
CA PRO A 85 51.15 -19.01 30.45
C PRO A 85 50.34 -18.84 31.74
N SER A 86 49.04 -19.10 31.68
CA SER A 86 48.34 -19.99 32.63
C SER A 86 46.86 -20.04 32.27
N THR A 87 46.38 -21.25 32.02
CA THR A 87 44.98 -21.66 32.04
C THR A 87 44.34 -21.27 33.37
N GLU A 88 43.61 -20.15 33.38
CA GLU A 88 42.56 -19.89 34.34
C GLU A 88 41.29 -19.52 33.57
N THR A 89 40.34 -20.44 33.57
CA THR A 89 38.94 -20.21 33.21
C THR A 89 38.46 -18.92 33.89
N PRO A 90 38.04 -17.87 33.14
CA PRO A 90 37.36 -16.76 33.76
C PRO A 90 35.96 -17.24 34.14
N SER A 91 35.81 -17.52 35.42
CA SER A 91 34.53 -17.61 36.10
C SER A 91 33.63 -16.45 35.66
N LYS A 92 32.42 -16.81 35.27
CA LYS A 92 31.23 -15.97 35.11
C LYS A 92 31.33 -14.64 35.89
N PRO A 93 31.25 -13.47 35.23
CA PRO A 93 30.80 -12.28 35.91
C PRO A 93 29.31 -12.43 36.17
N ASP A 94 28.98 -12.47 37.45
CA ASP A 94 27.63 -12.33 37.97
C ASP A 94 26.97 -11.04 37.47
N THR A 95 25.70 -11.19 37.09
CA THR A 95 24.64 -10.19 37.25
C THR A 95 24.80 -8.88 36.48
N LEU A 96 24.40 -8.90 35.20
CA LEU A 96 23.59 -7.79 34.69
C LEU A 96 22.26 -7.81 35.47
N PRO A 97 21.68 -6.67 35.90
CA PRO A 97 20.28 -6.64 36.27
C PRO A 97 19.48 -6.96 35.01
N SER A 98 19.16 -8.25 34.82
CA SER A 98 18.33 -8.71 33.71
C SER A 98 16.89 -8.37 34.01
N GLY A 99 16.54 -7.09 33.86
CA GLY A 99 15.17 -6.61 33.78
C GLY A 99 14.53 -6.89 32.41
N ALA A 100 15.23 -7.56 31.49
CA ALA A 100 14.66 -8.02 30.24
C ALA A 100 13.66 -9.15 30.52
N PRO A 101 12.38 -9.01 30.12
CA PRO A 101 11.39 -10.06 30.27
C PRO A 101 11.85 -11.34 29.56
N THR A 102 11.58 -12.51 30.16
CA THR A 102 11.84 -13.80 29.51
C THR A 102 10.90 -13.98 28.31
N ASP A 103 11.30 -14.80 27.33
CA ASP A 103 10.46 -15.10 26.15
C ASP A 103 9.05 -15.59 26.53
N GLU A 104 8.93 -16.31 27.66
CA GLU A 104 7.65 -16.74 28.20
C GLU A 104 6.82 -15.58 28.76
N GLN A 105 7.45 -14.61 29.44
CA GLN A 105 6.77 -13.42 29.93
C GLN A 105 6.29 -12.54 28.78
N VAL A 106 7.12 -12.35 27.76
CA VAL A 106 6.76 -11.66 26.52
C VAL A 106 5.60 -12.38 25.84
N ALA A 107 5.67 -13.71 25.69
CA ALA A 107 4.59 -14.51 25.11
C ALA A 107 3.28 -14.37 25.90
N GLN A 108 3.31 -14.48 27.23
CA GLN A 108 2.12 -14.33 28.07
C GLN A 108 1.53 -12.92 28.01
N GLU A 109 2.37 -11.89 27.90
CA GLU A 109 1.94 -10.51 27.75
C GLU A 109 1.30 -10.26 26.38
N LEU A 110 1.90 -10.79 25.30
CA LEU A 110 1.28 -10.80 23.97
C LEU A 110 -0.03 -11.60 23.94
N GLU A 111 -0.11 -12.75 24.60
CA GLU A 111 -1.33 -13.55 24.69
C GLU A 111 -2.44 -12.78 25.44
N ARG A 112 -2.09 -12.07 26.52
CA ARG A 112 -3.01 -11.18 27.24
C ARG A 112 -3.46 -9.99 26.37
N ALA A 113 -2.55 -9.39 25.60
CA ALA A 113 -2.86 -8.25 24.74
C ALA A 113 -3.71 -8.62 23.51
N LEU A 114 -3.50 -9.82 22.94
CA LEU A 114 -4.09 -10.24 21.67
C LEU A 114 -5.26 -11.22 21.79
N GLY A 115 -5.56 -11.69 23.01
CA GLY A 115 -6.72 -12.56 23.28
C GLY A 115 -6.68 -13.92 22.57
N ARG A 116 -5.49 -14.43 22.22
CA ARG A 116 -5.31 -15.73 21.52
C ARG A 116 -4.30 -16.61 22.25
N LYS A 117 -4.70 -17.83 22.59
CA LYS A 117 -3.84 -18.89 23.15
C LYS A 117 -2.98 -19.53 22.05
N GLY A 118 -1.67 -19.65 22.27
CA GLY A 118 -0.75 -20.44 21.43
C GLY A 118 0.31 -19.60 20.70
N GLY A 119 1.16 -18.91 21.45
CA GLY A 119 2.26 -18.10 20.92
C GLY A 119 3.56 -18.86 20.63
N GLY A 120 3.63 -19.70 19.58
CA GLY A 120 4.94 -20.18 19.09
C GLY A 120 5.69 -19.09 18.31
N ALA A 121 6.98 -19.27 18.00
CA ALA A 121 7.76 -18.32 17.19
C ALA A 121 7.11 -17.94 15.84
N ARG A 122 6.32 -18.85 15.25
CA ARG A 122 5.50 -18.57 14.05
C ARG A 122 4.32 -17.63 14.32
N THR A 123 3.70 -17.73 15.49
CA THR A 123 2.66 -16.80 15.95
C THR A 123 3.27 -15.43 16.18
N ALA A 124 4.42 -15.36 16.87
CA ALA A 124 5.17 -14.11 17.02
C ALA A 124 5.48 -13.49 15.66
N ARG A 125 6.11 -14.23 14.73
CA ARG A 125 6.38 -13.72 13.37
C ARG A 125 5.13 -13.22 12.65
N THR A 126 4.02 -13.95 12.74
CA THR A 126 2.75 -13.53 12.12
C THR A 126 2.28 -12.20 12.71
N LEU A 127 2.42 -11.99 14.01
CA LEU A 127 2.05 -10.74 14.67
C LEU A 127 2.94 -9.58 14.27
N ILE A 128 4.26 -9.80 14.15
CA ILE A 128 5.21 -8.77 13.71
C ILE A 128 4.94 -8.37 12.26
N SER A 129 4.47 -9.31 11.42
CA SER A 129 4.12 -9.07 10.01
C SER A 129 2.66 -8.71 9.77
N SER A 130 1.86 -8.47 10.83
CA SER A 130 0.44 -8.14 10.70
C SER A 130 0.15 -6.67 11.01
N ALA A 131 -0.66 -6.04 10.17
CA ALA A 131 -1.23 -4.74 10.45
C ALA A 131 -2.42 -4.88 11.41
N THR A 132 -2.65 -3.85 12.21
CA THR A 132 -3.80 -3.74 13.13
C THR A 132 -4.56 -2.44 12.89
N VAL A 133 -5.80 -2.36 13.36
CA VAL A 133 -6.57 -1.09 13.32
C VAL A 133 -6.30 -0.32 14.61
N ASP A 134 -5.85 0.93 14.50
CA ASP A 134 -5.64 1.82 15.64
C ASP A 134 -6.95 2.46 16.13
N GLY A 135 -6.87 3.27 17.19
CA GLY A 135 -8.04 3.97 17.76
C GLY A 135 -8.70 4.98 16.82
N SER A 136 -8.04 5.37 15.73
CA SER A 136 -8.59 6.29 14.70
C SER A 136 -9.29 5.55 13.55
N GLY A 137 -9.24 4.22 13.55
CA GLY A 137 -9.79 3.37 12.50
C GLY A 137 -8.84 3.18 11.31
N LEU A 138 -7.55 3.48 11.47
CA LEU A 138 -6.54 3.36 10.42
C LEU A 138 -5.64 2.15 10.65
N ALA A 139 -5.03 1.65 9.59
CA ALA A 139 -4.09 0.53 9.67
C ALA A 139 -2.73 0.99 10.19
N THR A 140 -2.20 0.26 11.17
CA THR A 140 -0.80 0.36 11.59
C THR A 140 0.09 -0.33 10.57
N ILE A 141 1.34 0.11 10.48
CA ILE A 141 2.33 -0.46 9.57
C ILE A 141 3.15 -1.48 10.35
N PRO A 142 3.19 -2.75 9.92
CA PRO A 142 4.03 -3.76 10.56
C PRO A 142 5.51 -3.35 10.50
N PRO A 143 6.30 -3.56 11.57
CA PRO A 143 7.71 -3.14 11.60
C PRO A 143 8.60 -3.85 10.58
N ASP A 144 8.23 -5.05 10.10
CA ASP A 144 8.97 -5.77 9.05
C ASP A 144 8.32 -5.67 7.66
N ALA A 145 7.38 -4.74 7.46
CA ALA A 145 6.71 -4.52 6.20
C ALA A 145 7.70 -4.01 5.12
N PRO A 146 7.75 -4.64 3.92
CA PRO A 146 8.50 -4.13 2.78
C PRO A 146 7.99 -2.75 2.36
N ASN A 147 8.86 -1.93 1.76
CA ASN A 147 8.53 -0.56 1.32
C ASN A 147 7.24 -0.46 0.49
N LYS A 148 6.98 -1.42 -0.40
CA LYS A 148 5.73 -1.45 -1.18
C LYS A 148 4.49 -1.63 -0.28
N VAL A 149 4.57 -2.48 0.74
CA VAL A 149 3.48 -2.69 1.70
C VAL A 149 3.24 -1.44 2.55
N VAL A 150 4.32 -0.78 2.98
CA VAL A 150 4.27 0.53 3.67
C VAL A 150 3.49 1.54 2.82
N GLN A 151 3.84 1.68 1.54
CA GLN A 151 3.18 2.60 0.61
C GLN A 151 1.70 2.25 0.40
N ILE A 152 1.37 0.96 0.25
CA ILE A 152 -0.02 0.49 0.12
C ILE A 152 -0.82 0.87 1.37
N ILE A 153 -0.30 0.60 2.58
CA ILE A 153 -1.00 0.90 3.83
C ILE A 153 -1.20 2.42 3.98
N GLN A 154 -0.18 3.23 3.71
CA GLN A 154 -0.27 4.70 3.80
C GLN A 154 -1.33 5.25 2.83
N ALA A 155 -1.33 4.80 1.59
CA ALA A 155 -2.31 5.23 0.59
C ALA A 155 -3.72 4.74 0.92
N ALA A 156 -3.87 3.49 1.36
CA ALA A 156 -5.14 2.95 1.81
C ALA A 156 -5.68 3.71 3.04
N ASN A 157 -4.82 4.12 3.98
CA ASN A 157 -5.19 5.00 5.09
C ASN A 157 -5.71 6.37 4.63
N ALA A 158 -5.08 6.98 3.61
CA ALA A 158 -5.50 8.27 3.06
C ALA A 158 -6.93 8.26 2.48
N VAL A 159 -7.41 7.10 2.02
CA VAL A 159 -8.77 6.95 1.50
C VAL A 159 -9.68 6.15 2.43
N ALA A 160 -9.19 5.62 3.55
CA ALA A 160 -9.91 4.67 4.41
C ALA A 160 -11.28 5.18 4.85
N ARG A 161 -11.42 6.49 5.11
CA ARG A 161 -12.64 7.12 5.62
C ARG A 161 -13.39 7.98 4.59
N LYS A 162 -12.90 8.04 3.34
CA LYS A 162 -13.56 8.82 2.28
C LYS A 162 -14.92 8.19 1.92
N PRO A 163 -15.91 8.97 1.45
CA PRO A 163 -17.18 8.42 1.00
C PRO A 163 -17.03 7.32 -0.05
N TYR A 164 -18.02 6.43 -0.11
CA TYR A 164 -18.19 5.50 -1.22
C TYR A 164 -19.10 6.12 -2.28
N VAL A 165 -18.63 6.17 -3.53
CA VAL A 165 -19.41 6.57 -4.71
C VAL A 165 -19.04 5.60 -5.81
N TYR A 166 -20.03 5.03 -6.49
CA TYR A 166 -19.82 4.13 -7.62
C TYR A 166 -19.02 4.84 -8.73
N GLY A 167 -17.92 4.23 -9.19
CA GLY A 167 -16.97 4.83 -10.13
C GLY A 167 -15.97 5.82 -9.52
N GLY A 168 -16.06 6.10 -8.22
CA GLY A 168 -15.11 6.99 -7.54
C GLY A 168 -13.69 6.43 -7.55
N GLY A 169 -12.70 7.28 -7.81
CA GLY A 169 -11.29 6.87 -7.87
C GLY A 169 -10.84 6.21 -9.19
N HIS A 170 -11.66 6.25 -10.24
CA HIS A 170 -11.30 5.80 -11.59
C HIS A 170 -10.81 6.92 -12.51
N GLY A 171 -10.62 8.13 -11.96
CA GLY A 171 -10.25 9.31 -12.71
C GLY A 171 -11.40 9.86 -13.55
N ARG A 172 -11.49 11.20 -13.64
CA ARG A 172 -12.44 11.88 -14.55
C ARG A 172 -11.77 12.32 -15.85
N PHE A 173 -10.46 12.56 -15.78
CA PHE A 173 -9.62 13.03 -16.88
C PHE A 173 -8.24 12.34 -16.81
N ALA A 174 -7.56 12.22 -17.95
CA ALA A 174 -6.26 11.53 -18.05
C ALA A 174 -5.12 12.14 -17.19
N GLY A 175 -5.29 13.36 -16.67
CA GLY A 175 -4.32 14.01 -15.76
C GLY A 175 -4.68 13.96 -14.27
N GLU A 176 -5.88 13.47 -13.91
CA GLU A 176 -6.43 13.50 -12.55
C GLU A 176 -6.93 12.12 -12.14
N ILE A 177 -6.05 11.13 -12.26
CA ILE A 177 -6.46 9.73 -12.19
C ILE A 177 -6.65 9.24 -10.74
N TRP A 178 -5.81 9.71 -9.82
CA TRP A 178 -5.70 9.11 -8.49
C TRP A 178 -6.36 9.90 -7.36
N SER A 179 -6.53 11.21 -7.51
CA SER A 179 -7.09 12.07 -6.47
C SER A 179 -8.59 12.29 -6.70
N ASP A 180 -9.43 11.75 -5.82
CA ASP A 180 -10.87 11.94 -5.84
C ASP A 180 -11.39 12.24 -4.42
N THR A 181 -12.60 12.78 -4.33
CA THR A 181 -13.29 13.02 -3.06
C THR A 181 -13.98 11.78 -2.53
N ALA A 182 -14.24 10.78 -3.38
CA ALA A 182 -14.86 9.50 -3.03
C ALA A 182 -14.26 8.34 -3.83
N TYR A 183 -14.32 7.12 -3.29
CA TYR A 183 -13.72 5.94 -3.90
C TYR A 183 -14.65 4.74 -3.82
N ASP A 184 -14.85 4.04 -4.94
CA ASP A 184 -15.53 2.74 -4.94
C ASP A 184 -14.61 1.60 -4.46
N CYS A 185 -15.08 0.35 -4.53
CA CYS A 185 -14.32 -0.81 -4.08
C CYS A 185 -12.99 -0.97 -4.85
N SER A 186 -13.08 -1.02 -6.16
CA SER A 186 -11.94 -1.19 -7.07
C SER A 186 -11.06 0.07 -7.17
N GLY A 187 -11.63 1.27 -7.09
CA GLY A 187 -10.91 2.53 -7.04
C GLY A 187 -10.10 2.68 -5.75
N SER A 188 -10.64 2.22 -4.61
CA SER A 188 -9.91 2.23 -3.33
C SER A 188 -8.65 1.33 -3.40
N ILE A 189 -8.78 0.13 -3.95
CA ILE A 189 -7.64 -0.80 -4.11
C ILE A 189 -6.66 -0.26 -5.15
N SER A 190 -7.16 0.24 -6.28
CA SER A 190 -6.33 0.80 -7.35
C SER A 190 -5.45 1.94 -6.83
N TYR A 191 -6.04 2.86 -6.05
CA TYR A 191 -5.30 3.97 -5.43
C TYR A 191 -4.15 3.47 -4.54
N ALA A 192 -4.41 2.46 -3.70
CA ALA A 192 -3.40 1.91 -2.81
C ALA A 192 -2.27 1.21 -3.57
N LEU A 193 -2.60 0.45 -4.62
CA LEU A 193 -1.62 -0.26 -5.47
C LEU A 193 -0.79 0.70 -6.32
N ALA A 194 -1.40 1.76 -6.84
CA ALA A 194 -0.72 2.78 -7.64
C ALA A 194 0.33 3.54 -6.83
N ALA A 195 0.04 3.86 -5.57
CA ALA A 195 1.00 4.51 -4.67
C ALA A 195 2.26 3.66 -4.41
N ALA A 196 2.18 2.35 -4.61
CA ALA A 196 3.31 1.42 -4.52
C ALA A 196 3.92 1.04 -5.89
N GLY A 197 3.50 1.73 -6.96
CA GLY A 197 3.98 1.48 -8.32
C GLY A 197 3.62 0.08 -8.84
N VAL A 198 2.55 -0.53 -8.32
CA VAL A 198 2.09 -1.87 -8.76
C VAL A 198 1.28 -1.77 -10.05
N ILE A 199 0.52 -0.69 -10.22
CA ILE A 199 -0.31 -0.40 -11.39
C ILE A 199 -0.14 1.06 -11.80
N ASP A 200 -0.41 1.38 -13.06
CA ASP A 200 -0.28 2.71 -13.66
C ASP A 200 -1.62 3.34 -14.07
N ALA A 201 -2.72 2.57 -14.01
CA ALA A 201 -4.08 3.04 -14.25
C ALA A 201 -5.10 2.34 -13.32
N PRO A 202 -6.21 3.01 -12.93
CA PRO A 202 -7.29 2.41 -12.20
C PRO A 202 -7.92 1.27 -12.99
N MET A 203 -8.35 0.25 -12.26
CA MET A 203 -8.94 -0.93 -12.86
C MET A 203 -10.23 -1.28 -12.14
N VAL A 204 -11.24 -1.69 -12.90
CA VAL A 204 -12.50 -2.22 -12.38
C VAL A 204 -12.29 -3.57 -11.71
N SER A 205 -13.19 -3.97 -10.80
CA SER A 205 -13.05 -5.21 -10.02
C SER A 205 -12.90 -6.46 -10.88
N GLY A 206 -13.60 -6.55 -12.01
CA GLY A 206 -13.45 -7.67 -12.95
C GLY A 206 -12.02 -7.77 -13.51
N ALA A 207 -11.42 -6.64 -13.89
CA ALA A 207 -10.06 -6.63 -14.44
C ALA A 207 -9.00 -7.00 -13.38
N MET A 208 -9.22 -6.65 -12.10
CA MET A 208 -8.34 -7.08 -11.01
C MET A 208 -8.24 -8.60 -10.90
N ALA A 209 -9.32 -9.33 -11.21
CA ALA A 209 -9.35 -10.79 -11.11
C ALA A 209 -8.40 -11.48 -12.10
N ASP A 210 -8.02 -10.81 -13.19
CA ASP A 210 -7.24 -11.38 -14.28
C ASP A 210 -5.82 -10.78 -14.41
N GLN A 211 -5.57 -9.60 -13.83
CA GLN A 211 -4.31 -8.84 -13.97
C GLN A 211 -3.17 -9.37 -13.09
N PHE A 212 -3.47 -10.14 -12.05
CA PHE A 212 -2.53 -10.52 -10.99
C PHE A 212 -2.27 -12.03 -10.95
N GLU A 213 -1.25 -12.45 -10.20
CA GLU A 213 -0.89 -13.86 -10.09
C GLU A 213 -1.93 -14.62 -9.25
N PRO A 214 -2.35 -15.82 -9.66
CA PRO A 214 -3.39 -16.57 -8.95
C PRO A 214 -2.90 -17.04 -7.58
N GLY A 215 -3.83 -17.05 -6.61
CA GLY A 215 -3.60 -17.52 -5.25
C GLY A 215 -3.22 -16.41 -4.27
N PRO A 216 -3.01 -16.77 -3.00
CA PRO A 216 -2.72 -15.82 -1.94
C PRO A 216 -1.30 -15.25 -2.05
N GLY A 217 -1.15 -13.95 -1.80
CA GLY A 217 0.14 -13.29 -1.67
C GLY A 217 0.69 -13.39 -0.27
N LYS A 218 1.97 -13.04 -0.12
CA LYS A 218 2.66 -13.08 1.19
C LYS A 218 2.21 -11.94 2.12
N TRP A 219 1.97 -10.78 1.53
CA TRP A 219 1.62 -9.51 2.15
C TRP A 219 0.29 -8.98 1.65
N VAL A 220 0.01 -9.13 0.35
CA VAL A 220 -1.19 -8.60 -0.29
C VAL A 220 -1.94 -9.71 -1.01
N THR A 221 -3.18 -9.93 -0.62
CA THR A 221 -4.10 -10.81 -1.34
C THR A 221 -5.33 -10.01 -1.74
N ILE A 222 -5.63 -9.97 -3.02
CA ILE A 222 -6.79 -9.30 -3.60
C ILE A 222 -7.85 -10.36 -3.87
N TYR A 223 -9.07 -10.05 -3.45
CA TYR A 223 -10.25 -10.85 -3.73
C TYR A 223 -11.15 -10.02 -4.65
N ALA A 224 -11.30 -10.46 -5.89
CA ALA A 224 -12.01 -9.70 -6.91
C ALA A 224 -12.97 -10.56 -7.74
N ASN A 225 -14.08 -9.97 -8.17
CA ASN A 225 -14.98 -10.54 -9.16
C ASN A 225 -15.73 -9.41 -9.90
N GLY A 226 -16.67 -9.77 -10.78
CA GLY A 226 -17.42 -8.80 -11.57
C GLY A 226 -18.28 -7.80 -10.76
N GLY A 227 -18.52 -8.03 -9.47
CA GLY A 227 -19.37 -7.18 -8.63
C GLY A 227 -18.69 -6.45 -7.48
N HIS A 228 -17.55 -6.95 -6.97
CA HIS A 228 -16.86 -6.34 -5.84
C HIS A 228 -15.37 -6.68 -5.84
N ALA A 229 -14.58 -5.85 -5.15
CA ALA A 229 -13.19 -6.15 -4.84
C ALA A 229 -12.85 -5.68 -3.42
N PHE A 230 -12.00 -6.45 -2.74
CA PHE A 230 -11.35 -6.07 -1.48
C PHE A 230 -9.97 -6.69 -1.43
N MET A 231 -9.14 -6.28 -0.47
CA MET A 231 -7.83 -6.90 -0.28
C MET A 231 -7.51 -7.12 1.19
N PHE A 232 -6.63 -8.08 1.46
CA PHE A 232 -5.89 -8.16 2.70
C PHE A 232 -4.49 -7.60 2.47
N VAL A 233 -4.03 -6.73 3.37
CA VAL A 233 -2.68 -6.16 3.36
C VAL A 233 -2.10 -6.39 4.74
N ALA A 234 -0.97 -7.12 4.82
CA ALA A 234 -0.38 -7.56 6.07
C ALA A 234 -1.42 -8.20 7.01
N GLY A 235 -2.25 -9.10 6.48
CA GLY A 235 -3.29 -9.80 7.26
C GLY A 235 -4.50 -8.97 7.68
N LEU A 236 -4.56 -7.66 7.35
CA LEU A 236 -5.68 -6.79 7.67
C LEU A 236 -6.57 -6.52 6.45
N ARG A 237 -7.90 -6.60 6.61
CA ARG A 237 -8.84 -6.44 5.49
C ARG A 237 -9.12 -4.97 5.20
N PHE A 238 -8.93 -4.58 3.94
CA PHE A 238 -9.34 -3.31 3.35
C PHE A 238 -10.53 -3.51 2.40
N ASP A 239 -11.71 -3.08 2.83
CA ASP A 239 -12.98 -3.36 2.15
C ASP A 239 -14.01 -2.25 2.43
N THR A 240 -14.65 -1.72 1.38
CA THR A 240 -15.64 -0.63 1.49
C THR A 240 -16.89 -1.01 2.29
N SER A 241 -17.15 -2.30 2.49
CA SER A 241 -18.22 -2.77 3.38
C SER A 241 -18.08 -2.29 4.83
N GLY A 242 -16.86 -1.95 5.27
CA GLY A 242 -16.57 -1.51 6.63
C GLY A 242 -17.03 -0.09 6.94
N LEU A 243 -17.22 0.74 5.91
CA LEU A 243 -17.61 2.14 6.08
C LEU A 243 -18.91 2.30 6.87
N ARG A 244 -19.88 1.42 6.64
CA ARG A 244 -21.17 1.44 7.35
C ARG A 244 -21.09 0.93 8.79
N GLN A 245 -20.01 0.24 9.15
CA GLN A 245 -19.84 -0.43 10.43
C GLN A 245 -18.95 0.38 11.38
N SER A 246 -17.81 0.86 10.88
CA SER A 246 -16.78 1.55 11.67
C SER A 246 -16.40 2.92 11.14
N GLY A 247 -16.95 3.34 9.98
CA GLY A 247 -16.52 4.57 9.30
C GLY A 247 -15.16 4.44 8.61
N SER A 248 -14.58 3.24 8.56
CA SER A 248 -13.31 2.95 7.89
C SER A 248 -13.43 1.73 6.98
N ARG A 249 -12.66 1.72 5.90
CA ARG A 249 -12.46 0.55 5.03
C ARG A 249 -11.66 -0.56 5.72
N TRP A 250 -10.89 -0.23 6.78
CA TRP A 250 -10.11 -1.20 7.53
C TRP A 250 -10.95 -1.99 8.53
N GLN A 251 -10.80 -3.31 8.51
CA GLN A 251 -11.57 -4.24 9.32
C GLN A 251 -10.69 -5.40 9.80
N SER A 252 -10.76 -5.72 11.10
CA SER A 252 -10.16 -6.94 11.66
C SER A 252 -11.01 -8.19 11.43
N ALA A 253 -12.32 -8.01 11.18
CA ALA A 253 -13.25 -9.10 10.96
C ALA A 253 -12.96 -9.83 9.63
N THR A 254 -13.02 -11.14 9.65
CA THR A 254 -12.95 -12.00 8.46
C THR A 254 -14.18 -11.86 7.57
N ARG A 255 -14.04 -12.20 6.29
CA ARG A 255 -15.13 -12.18 5.29
C ARG A 255 -15.18 -13.52 4.56
N GLY A 256 -16.38 -13.95 4.17
CA GLY A 256 -16.53 -15.04 3.20
C GLY A 256 -15.96 -14.63 1.84
N VAL A 257 -15.10 -15.49 1.28
CA VAL A 257 -14.39 -15.25 0.01
C VAL A 257 -14.96 -16.06 -1.17
N SER A 258 -16.04 -16.80 -0.94
CA SER A 258 -16.68 -17.60 -1.99
C SER A 258 -17.13 -16.73 -3.17
N GLY A 259 -16.83 -17.16 -4.39
CA GLY A 259 -17.13 -16.42 -5.63
C GLY A 259 -16.18 -15.28 -5.94
N PHE A 260 -15.08 -15.11 -5.20
CA PHE A 260 -13.99 -14.20 -5.55
C PHE A 260 -12.83 -14.98 -6.15
N HIS A 261 -12.18 -14.37 -7.14
CA HIS A 261 -10.85 -14.77 -7.57
C HIS A 261 -9.87 -14.26 -6.52
N GLU A 262 -9.05 -15.17 -6.03
CA GLU A 262 -7.94 -14.87 -5.12
C GLU A 262 -6.68 -14.68 -5.94
N VAL A 263 -6.11 -13.47 -5.92
CA VAL A 263 -4.94 -13.09 -6.71
C VAL A 263 -4.02 -12.17 -5.92
N HIS A 264 -2.75 -12.03 -6.32
CA HIS A 264 -1.80 -11.14 -5.66
C HIS A 264 -0.84 -10.45 -6.64
N PRO A 265 -0.39 -9.21 -6.34
CA PRO A 265 0.68 -8.59 -7.09
C PRO A 265 2.00 -9.37 -6.96
N ARG A 266 2.76 -9.48 -8.05
CA ARG A 266 4.04 -10.18 -8.05
C ARG A 266 4.98 -9.64 -6.98
N GLY A 267 5.50 -10.55 -6.15
CA GLY A 267 6.44 -10.24 -5.07
C GLY A 267 5.79 -9.64 -3.81
N LEU A 268 4.46 -9.62 -3.75
CA LEU A 268 3.67 -9.24 -2.58
C LEU A 268 2.76 -10.38 -2.11
#